data_AF-A0A7C9A4E5-F1
#
_entry.id   AF-A0A7C9A4E5-F1
#
_cell.length_a   1.000
_cell.length_b   1.000
_cell.length_c   1.000
_cell.angle_alpha   90.00
_cell.angle_beta   90.00
_cell.angle_gamma   90.00
#
_symmetry.space_group_name_H-M   'P 1'
#
loop_
_entity.id
_entity.type
_entity.pdbx_description
1 polymer ?
#
loop_
_entity_poly.entity_id
_entity_poly.type
_entity_poly.pdbx_seq_one_letter_code
_entity_poly.pdbx_strand_id
1 'polypeptide(L)'
;MAEMERSNSDSSMATNSLPSSNLQTPSSLKVPEMSPSILRLWRPQAQRNLRNQWSKLSSLRHDWLSSSSAGRSHATSLVNSYLSHRYMDSMDLGVLSDMPNIRNKACHKLAKQLELHTSQLLSSYKAMVAVVIGMMNLSRSMRCFLKTTSGNPLIQFSSCSEDSNDTGDGGGVPVFTFLPVPAFEGLGEELVEMFKLELILKRFLVVEMLSISCQKIEQFSQLSWADELYDGEADDLSICHLYSEEVAEPLLRKINGWKSGTCSMESDKQPSHEVLQVYLTTWLAEVNIHTHRVEE
;
A
#
# COMPACT_ATOMS: atom_id res chain seq x y z
N MET A 1 53.55 45.70 -1.45
CA MET A 1 54.41 46.15 -2.56
C MET A 1 55.00 44.89 -3.16
N ALA A 2 54.83 44.70 -4.48
CA ALA A 2 55.34 43.57 -5.27
C ALA A 2 56.89 43.49 -5.18
N GLU A 3 57.65 42.43 -5.49
CA GLU A 3 57.71 41.42 -6.56
C GLU A 3 58.59 40.26 -6.01
N MET A 4 58.28 38.98 -6.23
CA MET A 4 58.82 38.10 -7.28
C MET A 4 60.36 37.94 -7.29
N GLU A 5 60.84 36.80 -6.76
CA GLU A 5 62.03 36.12 -7.28
C GLU A 5 61.78 34.60 -7.36
N ARG A 6 62.05 34.04 -8.54
CA ARG A 6 62.20 32.60 -8.78
C ARG A 6 63.66 32.23 -8.59
N SER A 7 63.93 31.11 -7.93
CA SER A 7 65.18 30.38 -8.04
C SER A 7 64.89 28.88 -8.17
N ASN A 8 65.43 28.31 -9.26
CA ASN A 8 65.50 26.88 -9.54
C ASN A 8 66.60 26.25 -8.70
N SER A 9 66.40 25.00 -8.26
CA SER A 9 67.51 24.08 -7.99
C SER A 9 67.03 22.62 -8.01
N ASP A 10 67.75 21.83 -8.80
CA ASP A 10 67.70 20.38 -9.00
C ASP A 10 67.68 19.54 -7.72
N SER A 11 67.10 18.32 -7.79
CA SER A 11 67.82 17.09 -7.39
C SER A 11 67.05 15.80 -7.73
N SER A 12 67.72 14.96 -8.53
CA SER A 12 67.87 13.49 -8.45
C SER A 12 66.66 12.54 -8.40
N MET A 13 66.63 11.71 -9.45
CA MET A 13 66.07 10.35 -9.51
C MET A 13 66.27 9.53 -8.21
N ALA A 14 65.19 8.92 -7.75
CA ALA A 14 65.22 7.65 -7.03
C ALA A 14 64.03 6.80 -7.50
N THR A 15 64.35 5.77 -8.30
CA THR A 15 63.45 4.69 -8.69
C THR A 15 63.14 3.81 -7.49
N ASN A 16 61.88 3.77 -7.07
CA ASN A 16 61.36 2.72 -6.19
C ASN A 16 60.11 2.11 -6.83
N SER A 17 60.31 0.95 -7.45
CA SER A 17 59.29 0.03 -7.94
C SER A 17 58.63 -0.70 -6.78
N LEU A 18 57.30 -0.59 -6.65
CA LEU A 18 56.43 -1.46 -5.85
C LEU A 18 55.11 -1.68 -6.64
N PRO A 19 54.41 -2.79 -6.42
CA PRO A 19 53.88 -3.63 -7.49
C PRO A 19 52.46 -3.24 -7.92
N SER A 20 52.18 -3.50 -9.19
CA SER A 20 50.88 -3.38 -9.83
C SER A 20 49.82 -4.18 -9.06
N SER A 21 49.06 -3.51 -8.20
CA SER A 21 47.82 -4.05 -7.66
C SER A 21 46.81 -4.12 -8.81
N ASN A 22 46.57 -5.33 -9.30
CA ASN A 22 45.46 -5.65 -10.21
C ASN A 22 44.16 -5.20 -9.56
N LEU A 23 43.70 -4.00 -9.89
CA LEU A 23 42.31 -3.59 -9.72
C LEU A 23 41.49 -4.40 -10.70
N GLN A 24 41.06 -5.59 -10.27
CA GLN A 24 39.98 -6.32 -10.91
C GLN A 24 38.74 -5.43 -10.82
N THR A 25 38.40 -4.79 -11.93
CA THR A 25 37.05 -4.30 -12.21
C THR A 25 36.05 -5.39 -11.84
N PRO A 26 34.93 -5.08 -11.15
CA PRO A 26 33.88 -6.06 -10.95
C PRO A 26 33.44 -6.54 -12.33
N SER A 27 33.53 -7.84 -12.56
CA SER A 27 33.03 -8.48 -13.77
C SER A 27 31.58 -8.03 -14.00
N SER A 28 31.37 -7.22 -15.03
CA SER A 28 30.04 -6.96 -15.57
C SER A 28 29.38 -8.33 -15.82
N LEU A 29 28.31 -8.60 -15.06
CA LEU A 29 27.39 -9.68 -15.38
C LEU A 29 26.93 -9.43 -16.82
N LYS A 30 27.39 -10.27 -17.75
CA LYS A 30 26.93 -10.24 -19.15
C LYS A 30 25.45 -10.62 -19.14
N VAL A 31 24.57 -9.61 -19.17
CA VAL A 31 23.16 -9.82 -19.49
C VAL A 31 23.12 -10.41 -20.91
N PRO A 32 22.36 -11.49 -21.17
CA PRO A 32 22.22 -12.02 -22.52
C PRO A 32 21.65 -10.92 -23.43
N GLU A 33 22.47 -10.35 -24.32
CA GLU A 33 22.00 -9.35 -25.27
C GLU A 33 21.05 -10.01 -26.26
N MET A 34 19.76 -9.63 -26.20
CA MET A 34 18.78 -10.05 -27.20
C MET A 34 19.21 -9.56 -28.58
N SER A 35 19.06 -10.42 -29.60
CA SER A 35 19.40 -10.03 -30.97
C SER A 35 18.51 -8.88 -31.44
N PRO A 36 19.01 -7.99 -32.34
CA PRO A 36 18.24 -6.84 -32.82
C PRO A 36 16.88 -7.20 -33.45
N SER A 37 16.77 -8.38 -34.06
CA SER A 37 15.52 -8.87 -34.65
C SER A 37 14.46 -9.19 -33.58
N ILE A 38 14.86 -9.80 -32.47
CA ILE A 38 13.95 -10.12 -31.36
C ILE A 38 13.55 -8.82 -30.65
N LEU A 39 14.48 -7.88 -30.44
CA LEU A 39 14.17 -6.57 -29.84
C LEU A 39 13.12 -5.78 -30.65
N ARG A 40 13.17 -5.85 -31.99
CA ARG A 40 12.18 -5.21 -32.86
C ARG A 40 10.77 -5.77 -32.66
N LEU A 41 10.65 -7.06 -32.35
CA LEU A 41 9.37 -7.73 -32.10
C LEU A 41 8.91 -7.58 -30.65
N TRP A 42 9.86 -7.54 -29.71
CA TRP A 42 9.62 -7.38 -28.28
C TRP A 42 9.06 -6.00 -27.94
N ARG A 43 9.64 -4.92 -28.47
CA ARG A 43 9.28 -3.55 -28.08
C ARG A 43 7.77 -3.24 -28.24
N PRO A 44 7.11 -3.51 -29.39
CA PRO A 44 5.67 -3.27 -29.54
C PRO A 44 4.83 -4.05 -28.52
N GLN A 45 5.28 -5.25 -28.17
CA GLN A 45 4.58 -6.12 -27.22
C GLN A 45 4.77 -5.66 -25.77
N ALA A 46 5.98 -5.21 -25.41
CA ALA A 46 6.25 -4.56 -24.13
C ALA A 46 5.45 -3.26 -23.97
N GLN A 47 5.41 -2.40 -25.00
CA GLN A 47 4.59 -1.19 -25.03
C GLN A 47 3.09 -1.48 -24.83
N ARG A 48 2.60 -2.57 -25.43
CA ARG A 48 1.20 -2.99 -25.27
C ARG A 48 0.95 -3.52 -23.86
N ASN A 49 1.85 -4.33 -23.32
CA ASN A 49 1.73 -4.84 -21.95
C ASN A 49 1.69 -3.70 -20.93
N LEU A 50 2.65 -2.76 -21.00
CA LEU A 50 2.70 -1.60 -20.11
C LEU A 50 1.39 -0.79 -20.14
N ARG A 51 0.88 -0.45 -21.33
CA ARG A 51 -0.41 0.25 -21.47
C ARG A 51 -1.57 -0.52 -20.85
N ASN A 52 -1.60 -1.85 -21.04
CA ASN A 52 -2.64 -2.70 -20.47
C ASN A 52 -2.56 -2.75 -18.93
N GLN A 53 -1.36 -2.93 -18.36
CA GLN A 53 -1.19 -2.96 -16.90
C GLN A 53 -1.52 -1.60 -16.28
N TRP A 54 -1.10 -0.49 -16.92
CA TRP A 54 -1.41 0.86 -16.45
C TRP A 54 -2.91 1.17 -16.51
N SER A 55 -3.60 0.73 -17.57
CA SER A 55 -5.06 0.86 -17.67
C SER A 55 -5.78 0.11 -16.54
N LYS A 56 -5.33 -1.11 -16.23
CA LYS A 56 -5.86 -1.89 -15.10
C LYS A 56 -5.55 -1.24 -13.74
N LEU A 57 -4.33 -0.71 -13.55
CA LEU A 57 -3.97 0.06 -12.35
C LEU A 57 -4.87 1.28 -12.17
N SER A 58 -5.15 2.00 -13.26
CA SER A 58 -6.07 3.13 -13.22
C SER A 58 -7.50 2.69 -12.85
N SER A 59 -7.97 1.54 -13.33
CA SER A 59 -9.26 0.97 -12.91
C SER A 59 -9.28 0.68 -11.41
N LEU A 60 -8.25 0.00 -10.90
CA LEU A 60 -8.15 -0.31 -9.47
C LEU A 60 -8.10 0.94 -8.59
N ARG A 61 -7.52 2.04 -9.08
CA ARG A 61 -7.59 3.33 -8.37
C ARG A 61 -9.04 3.84 -8.24
N HIS A 62 -9.87 3.65 -9.25
CA HIS A 62 -11.28 4.04 -9.15
C HIS A 62 -12.04 3.12 -8.18
N ASP A 63 -11.72 1.83 -8.18
CA ASP A 63 -12.25 0.86 -7.23
C ASP A 63 -11.85 1.23 -5.79
N TRP A 64 -10.59 1.63 -5.56
CA TRP A 64 -10.13 2.17 -4.28
C TRP A 64 -10.96 3.37 -3.83
N LEU A 65 -11.12 4.38 -4.70
CA LEU A 65 -11.88 5.60 -4.36
C LEU A 65 -13.33 5.26 -3.99
N SER A 66 -13.94 4.34 -4.74
CA SER A 66 -15.29 3.84 -4.47
C SER A 66 -15.38 3.15 -3.11
N SER A 67 -14.51 2.17 -2.85
CA SER A 67 -14.47 1.42 -1.58
C SER A 67 -14.11 2.31 -0.38
N SER A 68 -13.17 3.24 -0.56
CA SER A 68 -12.77 4.24 0.44
C SER A 68 -13.95 5.15 0.81
N SER A 69 -14.68 5.65 -0.19
CA SER A 69 -15.85 6.51 0.02
C SER A 69 -17.03 5.76 0.66
N ALA A 70 -17.26 4.51 0.26
CA ALA A 70 -18.24 3.63 0.89
C ALA A 70 -17.87 3.38 2.36
N GLY A 71 -16.62 2.99 2.63
CA GLY A 71 -16.09 2.78 3.98
C GLY A 71 -16.27 4.01 4.86
N ARG A 72 -15.96 5.21 4.36
CA ARG A 72 -16.20 6.48 5.06
C ARG A 72 -17.67 6.71 5.41
N SER A 73 -18.56 6.40 4.47
CA SER A 73 -20.01 6.55 4.66
C SER A 73 -20.53 5.59 5.73
N HIS A 74 -20.03 4.34 5.74
CA HIS A 74 -20.35 3.35 6.76
C HIS A 74 -19.77 3.71 8.12
N ALA A 75 -18.51 4.17 8.17
CA ALA A 75 -17.86 4.69 9.37
C ALA A 75 -18.65 5.87 9.98
N THR A 76 -19.06 6.82 9.15
CA THR A 76 -19.89 7.96 9.58
C THR A 76 -21.22 7.49 10.15
N SER A 77 -21.89 6.55 9.48
CA SER A 77 -23.17 6.00 9.93
C SER A 77 -23.01 5.23 11.25
N LEU A 78 -21.92 4.46 11.40
CA LEU A 78 -21.56 3.75 12.62
C LEU A 78 -21.36 4.73 13.78
N VAL A 79 -20.56 5.78 13.59
CA VAL A 79 -20.32 6.83 14.59
C VAL A 79 -21.64 7.52 14.97
N ASN A 80 -22.48 7.85 14.00
CA ASN A 80 -23.78 8.48 14.26
C ASN A 80 -24.71 7.57 15.07
N SER A 81 -24.80 6.29 14.72
CA SER A 81 -25.58 5.30 15.48
C SER A 81 -25.02 5.10 16.89
N TYR A 82 -23.69 5.07 17.03
CA TYR A 82 -23.02 4.93 18.32
C TYR A 82 -23.31 6.11 19.24
N LEU A 83 -23.14 7.33 18.76
CA LEU A 83 -23.41 8.55 19.53
C LEU A 83 -24.90 8.65 19.89
N SER A 84 -25.79 8.38 18.92
CA SER A 84 -27.24 8.38 19.16
C SER A 84 -27.64 7.36 20.21
N HIS A 85 -27.00 6.18 20.18
CA HIS A 85 -27.23 5.14 21.17
C HIS A 85 -26.72 5.58 22.55
N ARG A 86 -25.48 6.09 22.63
CA ARG A 86 -24.83 6.50 23.88
C ARG A 86 -25.59 7.61 24.61
N TYR A 87 -26.12 8.58 23.86
CA TYR A 87 -26.84 9.72 24.42
C TYR A 87 -28.36 9.54 24.44
N MET A 88 -28.88 8.35 24.10
CA MET A 88 -30.32 8.09 24.05
C MET A 88 -31.01 8.35 25.39
N ASP A 89 -30.37 8.05 26.51
CA ASP A 89 -30.97 8.25 27.84
C ASP A 89 -31.14 9.74 28.18
N SER A 90 -30.20 10.58 27.76
CA SER A 90 -30.24 12.03 27.92
C SER A 90 -30.99 12.77 26.80
N MET A 91 -31.40 12.08 25.74
CA MET A 91 -32.02 12.71 24.57
C MET A 91 -33.44 13.18 24.91
N ASP A 92 -33.74 14.44 24.61
CA ASP A 92 -35.09 14.98 24.66
C ASP A 92 -35.91 14.39 23.50
N LEU A 93 -36.93 13.61 23.86
CA LEU A 93 -37.83 12.97 22.90
C LEU A 93 -39.11 13.78 22.67
N GLY A 94 -39.29 14.90 23.37
CA GLY A 94 -40.51 15.71 23.31
C GLY A 94 -41.76 14.85 23.54
N VAL A 95 -42.77 15.02 22.68
CA VAL A 95 -44.05 14.29 22.75
C VAL A 95 -43.87 12.75 22.68
N LEU A 96 -42.75 12.27 22.14
CA LEU A 96 -42.50 10.82 22.09
C LEU A 96 -42.14 10.24 23.46
N SER A 97 -41.79 11.04 24.47
CA SER A 97 -41.48 10.55 25.82
C SER A 97 -42.63 9.77 26.46
N ASP A 98 -43.86 10.11 26.09
CA ASP A 98 -45.08 9.50 26.61
C ASP A 98 -45.34 8.11 25.99
N MET A 99 -44.64 7.77 24.90
CA MET A 99 -44.78 6.46 24.27
C MET A 99 -44.06 5.38 25.10
N PRO A 100 -44.78 4.34 25.57
CA PRO A 100 -44.18 3.30 26.38
C PRO A 100 -43.09 2.55 25.60
N ASN A 101 -41.95 2.32 26.26
CA ASN A 101 -40.79 1.62 25.72
C ASN A 101 -40.14 2.26 24.47
N ILE A 102 -40.39 3.55 24.18
CA ILE A 102 -39.82 4.21 23.00
C ILE A 102 -38.29 4.17 23.00
N ARG A 103 -37.65 4.47 24.15
CA ARG A 103 -36.20 4.44 24.31
C ARG A 103 -35.64 3.05 24.06
N ASN A 104 -36.25 2.01 24.65
CA ASN A 104 -35.85 0.62 24.44
C ASN A 104 -35.94 0.22 22.96
N LYS A 105 -37.03 0.57 22.27
CA LYS A 105 -37.20 0.30 20.84
C LYS A 105 -36.18 1.06 19.99
N ALA A 106 -35.89 2.31 20.34
CA ALA A 106 -34.90 3.13 19.66
C ALA A 106 -33.48 2.57 19.85
N CYS A 107 -33.08 2.23 21.08
CA CYS A 107 -31.82 1.57 21.39
C CYS A 107 -31.66 0.25 20.63
N HIS A 108 -32.71 -0.58 20.58
CA HIS A 108 -32.70 -1.83 19.82
C HIS A 108 -32.50 -1.61 18.32
N LYS A 109 -33.17 -0.60 17.74
CA LYS A 109 -32.97 -0.22 16.34
C LYS A 109 -31.55 0.27 16.08
N LEU A 110 -31.00 1.10 16.97
CA LEU A 110 -29.64 1.62 16.87
C LEU A 110 -28.59 0.51 17.00
N ALA A 111 -28.81 -0.47 17.88
CA ALA A 111 -27.93 -1.64 18.01
C ALA A 111 -27.88 -2.44 16.69
N LYS A 112 -29.03 -2.70 16.06
CA LYS A 112 -29.08 -3.34 14.74
C LYS A 112 -28.39 -2.51 13.65
N GLN A 113 -28.50 -1.19 13.70
CA GLN A 113 -27.79 -0.30 12.78
C GLN A 113 -26.28 -0.35 12.99
N LEU A 114 -25.82 -0.41 14.24
CA LEU A 114 -24.40 -0.59 14.57
C LEU A 114 -23.85 -1.88 13.98
N GLU A 115 -24.53 -3.02 14.18
CA GLU A 115 -24.13 -4.31 13.58
C GLU A 115 -24.06 -4.22 12.04
N LEU A 116 -25.08 -3.64 11.42
CA LEU A 116 -25.12 -3.46 9.97
C LEU A 116 -23.95 -2.61 9.47
N HIS A 117 -23.75 -1.42 10.04
CA HIS A 117 -22.70 -0.51 9.59
C HIS A 117 -21.29 -1.05 9.89
N THR A 118 -21.14 -1.82 10.97
CA THR A 118 -19.91 -2.57 11.29
C THR A 118 -19.59 -3.56 10.17
N SER A 119 -20.55 -4.41 9.78
CA SER A 119 -20.33 -5.37 8.69
C SER A 119 -20.04 -4.71 7.34
N GLN A 120 -20.71 -3.60 7.03
CA GLN A 120 -20.49 -2.84 5.80
C GLN A 120 -19.13 -2.13 5.77
N LEU A 121 -18.69 -1.57 6.91
CA LEU A 121 -17.37 -0.97 7.07
C LEU A 121 -16.28 -2.02 6.83
N LEU A 122 -16.42 -3.20 7.46
CA LEU A 122 -15.50 -4.31 7.30
C LEU A 122 -15.45 -4.80 5.84
N SER A 123 -16.61 -4.92 5.19
CA SER A 123 -16.69 -5.29 3.77
C SER A 123 -15.99 -4.26 2.87
N SER A 124 -16.14 -2.97 3.15
CA SER A 124 -15.45 -1.90 2.41
C SER A 124 -13.94 -1.95 2.62
N TYR A 125 -13.50 -2.23 3.85
CA TYR A 125 -12.10 -2.45 4.16
C TYR A 125 -11.52 -3.65 3.41
N LYS A 126 -12.18 -4.80 3.44
CA LYS A 126 -11.78 -5.99 2.67
C LYS A 126 -11.67 -5.71 1.17
N ALA A 127 -12.59 -4.91 0.62
CA ALA A 127 -12.50 -4.48 -0.78
C ALA A 127 -11.26 -3.62 -1.05
N MET A 128 -10.90 -2.71 -0.15
CA MET A 128 -9.66 -1.92 -0.26
C MET A 128 -8.40 -2.80 -0.21
N VAL A 129 -8.36 -3.81 0.66
CA VAL A 129 -7.25 -4.78 0.72
C VAL A 129 -7.10 -5.50 -0.63
N ALA A 130 -8.20 -6.04 -1.16
CA ALA A 130 -8.20 -6.71 -2.46
C ALA A 130 -7.71 -5.82 -3.61
N VAL A 131 -8.07 -4.52 -3.59
CA VAL A 131 -7.60 -3.54 -4.56
C VAL A 131 -6.08 -3.36 -4.46
N VAL A 132 -5.51 -3.21 -3.26
CA VAL A 132 -4.06 -3.05 -3.07
C VAL A 132 -3.28 -4.30 -3.51
N ILE A 133 -3.79 -5.50 -3.20
CA ILE A 133 -3.24 -6.76 -3.72
C ILE A 133 -3.23 -6.76 -5.25
N GLY A 134 -4.35 -6.36 -5.87
CA GLY A 134 -4.46 -6.20 -7.32
C GLY A 134 -3.42 -5.25 -7.88
N MET A 135 -3.25 -4.07 -7.28
CA MET A 135 -2.30 -3.06 -7.75
C MET A 135 -0.86 -3.58 -7.68
N MET A 136 -0.51 -4.26 -6.58
CA MET A 136 0.80 -4.88 -6.40
C MET A 136 1.08 -5.95 -7.45
N ASN A 137 0.13 -6.84 -7.71
CA ASN A 137 0.29 -7.89 -8.73
C ASN A 137 0.46 -7.29 -10.14
N LEU A 138 -0.29 -6.23 -10.47
CA LEU A 138 -0.16 -5.54 -11.75
C LEU A 138 1.18 -4.81 -11.89
N SER A 139 1.66 -4.17 -10.82
CA SER A 139 2.97 -3.48 -10.83
C SER A 139 4.12 -4.46 -11.13
N ARG A 140 4.04 -5.69 -10.61
CA ARG A 140 5.01 -6.76 -10.85
C ARG A 140 4.86 -7.45 -12.22
N SER A 141 3.77 -7.19 -12.93
CA SER A 141 3.44 -7.83 -14.22
C SER A 141 3.74 -6.93 -15.43
N MET A 142 4.51 -5.86 -15.24
CA MET A 142 4.83 -4.88 -16.29
C MET A 142 5.86 -5.39 -17.31
N ARG A 143 6.66 -6.39 -16.93
CA ARG A 143 7.66 -7.01 -17.81
C ARG A 143 7.03 -7.84 -18.93
N CYS A 144 7.80 -8.04 -19.99
CA CYS A 144 7.39 -8.78 -21.17
C CYS A 144 8.45 -9.82 -21.52
N PHE A 145 8.12 -11.09 -21.31
CA PHE A 145 9.02 -12.23 -21.44
C PHE A 145 8.82 -12.94 -22.78
N LEU A 146 9.87 -13.56 -23.30
CA LEU A 146 9.83 -14.46 -24.43
C LEU A 146 9.19 -15.79 -24.01
N LYS A 147 8.21 -16.25 -24.78
CA LYS A 147 7.54 -17.53 -24.54
C LYS A 147 8.26 -18.64 -25.28
N THR A 148 8.81 -19.62 -24.56
CA THR A 148 9.52 -20.74 -25.19
C THR A 148 8.52 -21.82 -25.59
N THR A 149 7.99 -21.72 -26.81
CA THR A 149 7.04 -22.72 -27.32
C THR A 149 7.77 -23.85 -28.04
N SER A 150 7.78 -25.05 -27.47
CA SER A 150 8.31 -26.24 -28.15
C SER A 150 7.52 -26.54 -29.43
N GLY A 151 8.15 -26.36 -30.60
CA GLY A 151 7.58 -26.78 -31.89
C GLY A 151 6.84 -25.71 -32.70
N ASN A 152 6.83 -24.44 -32.29
CA ASN A 152 6.21 -23.35 -33.07
C ASN A 152 7.28 -22.33 -33.53
N PRO A 153 7.43 -22.05 -34.85
CA PRO A 153 8.41 -21.08 -35.34
C PRO A 153 8.04 -19.62 -35.05
N LEU A 154 6.83 -19.35 -34.54
CA LEU A 154 6.37 -18.01 -34.22
C LEU A 154 6.83 -17.59 -32.82
N ILE A 155 7.55 -16.47 -32.76
CA ILE A 155 7.92 -15.80 -31.51
C ILE A 155 6.66 -15.28 -30.82
N GLN A 156 6.46 -15.67 -29.57
CA GLN A 156 5.39 -15.19 -28.70
C GLN A 156 5.98 -14.54 -27.45
N PHE A 157 5.20 -13.67 -26.82
CA PHE A 157 5.60 -13.03 -25.57
C PHE A 157 4.49 -13.14 -24.52
N SER A 158 4.89 -13.09 -23.25
CA SER A 158 4.05 -13.27 -22.06
C SER A 158 4.34 -12.18 -21.02
N SER A 159 3.43 -11.96 -20.07
CA SER A 159 3.68 -11.14 -18.88
C SER A 159 4.28 -11.94 -17.71
N CYS A 160 4.42 -13.26 -17.88
CA CYS A 160 5.01 -14.16 -16.89
C CYS A 160 6.28 -14.79 -17.44
N SER A 161 7.30 -14.94 -16.58
CA SER A 161 8.56 -15.58 -16.93
C SER A 161 8.38 -17.11 -17.02
N GLU A 162 8.88 -17.70 -18.10
CA GLU A 162 9.02 -19.15 -18.30
C GLU A 162 10.51 -19.59 -18.32
N ASP A 163 11.43 -18.63 -18.37
CA ASP A 163 12.88 -18.81 -18.43
C ASP A 163 13.54 -17.89 -17.39
N SER A 164 14.29 -18.48 -16.45
CA SER A 164 15.03 -17.74 -15.41
C SER A 164 16.10 -16.81 -15.96
N ASN A 165 16.53 -17.00 -17.21
CA ASN A 165 17.53 -16.15 -17.86
C ASN A 165 16.91 -14.94 -18.58
N ASP A 166 15.59 -14.92 -18.79
CA ASP A 166 14.89 -13.79 -19.39
C ASP A 166 14.41 -12.84 -18.30
N THR A 167 15.04 -11.66 -18.25
CA THR A 167 14.69 -10.58 -17.32
C THR A 167 13.36 -9.92 -17.69
N GLY A 168 12.86 -10.07 -18.92
CA GLY A 168 11.62 -9.48 -19.41
C GLY A 168 11.67 -7.97 -19.65
N ASP A 169 12.85 -7.36 -19.54
CA ASP A 169 13.09 -5.91 -19.68
C ASP A 169 13.74 -5.53 -21.02
N GLY A 170 13.96 -6.50 -21.90
CA GLY A 170 14.57 -6.29 -23.21
C GLY A 170 16.04 -5.88 -23.13
N GLY A 171 16.75 -6.22 -22.06
CA GLY A 171 18.14 -5.81 -21.83
C GLY A 171 18.28 -4.32 -21.52
N GLY A 172 17.27 -3.71 -20.88
CA GLY A 172 17.26 -2.29 -20.53
C GLY A 172 16.98 -1.33 -21.69
N VAL A 173 16.56 -1.84 -22.86
CA VAL A 173 16.23 -1.02 -24.02
C VAL A 173 14.99 -0.14 -23.75
N PRO A 174 14.99 1.14 -24.15
CA PRO A 174 13.82 1.99 -24.02
C PRO A 174 12.58 1.41 -24.72
N VAL A 175 11.46 1.45 -24.00
CA VAL A 175 10.15 0.99 -24.48
C VAL A 175 9.34 2.15 -25.03
N PHE A 176 9.26 3.27 -24.31
CA PHE A 176 8.66 4.51 -24.79
C PHE A 176 9.72 5.61 -24.76
N THR A 177 9.91 6.30 -25.88
CA THR A 177 10.92 7.37 -26.04
C THR A 177 12.28 6.99 -25.43
N PHE A 178 12.55 7.42 -24.20
CA PHE A 178 13.82 7.19 -23.49
C PHE A 178 13.67 6.34 -22.22
N LEU A 179 12.46 5.85 -21.90
CA LEU A 179 12.16 5.14 -20.66
C LEU A 179 12.18 3.62 -20.86
N PRO A 180 13.02 2.88 -20.12
CA PRO A 180 13.01 1.42 -20.10
C PRO A 180 11.90 0.89 -19.18
N VAL A 181 11.61 -0.42 -19.24
CA VAL A 181 10.60 -1.08 -18.39
C VAL A 181 10.78 -0.76 -16.89
N PRO A 182 11.99 -0.82 -16.31
CA PRO A 182 12.18 -0.57 -14.87
C PRO A 182 11.75 0.83 -14.41
N ALA A 183 11.74 1.83 -15.30
CA ALA A 183 11.24 3.16 -14.94
C ALA A 183 9.72 3.14 -14.67
N PHE A 184 8.97 2.36 -15.44
CA PHE A 184 7.52 2.17 -15.23
C PHE A 184 7.25 1.28 -14.02
N GLU A 185 8.06 0.25 -13.80
CA GLU A 185 7.99 -0.58 -12.59
C GLU A 185 8.18 0.27 -11.34
N GLY A 186 9.22 1.12 -11.30
CA GLY A 186 9.48 2.01 -10.18
C GLY A 186 8.32 2.97 -9.89
N LEU A 187 7.71 3.54 -10.94
CA LEU A 187 6.51 4.38 -10.78
C LEU A 187 5.32 3.58 -10.25
N GLY A 188 5.10 2.36 -10.76
CA GLY A 188 4.06 1.46 -10.27
C GLY A 188 4.27 1.05 -8.81
N GLU A 189 5.50 0.78 -8.40
CA GLU A 189 5.88 0.46 -7.03
C GLU A 189 5.64 1.64 -6.08
N GLU A 190 6.05 2.84 -6.47
CA GLU A 190 5.79 4.07 -5.71
C GLU A 190 4.29 4.30 -5.52
N LEU A 191 3.50 4.12 -6.59
CA LEU A 191 2.05 4.22 -6.55
C LEU A 191 1.45 3.23 -5.54
N VAL A 192 1.83 1.95 -5.65
CA VAL A 192 1.37 0.89 -4.74
C VAL A 192 1.75 1.19 -3.29
N GLU A 193 2.94 1.73 -3.04
CA GLU A 193 3.39 2.05 -1.68
C GLU A 193 2.53 3.14 -1.02
N MET A 194 2.10 4.16 -1.78
CA MET A 194 1.15 5.16 -1.26
C MET A 194 -0.16 4.52 -0.78
N PHE A 195 -0.74 3.62 -1.58
CA PHE A 195 -1.98 2.92 -1.21
C PHE A 195 -1.79 1.93 -0.05
N LYS A 196 -0.63 1.28 0.06
CA LYS A 196 -0.27 0.41 1.18
C LYS A 196 -0.24 1.16 2.51
N LEU A 197 0.43 2.31 2.53
CA LEU A 197 0.51 3.16 3.73
C LEU A 197 -0.89 3.68 4.13
N GLU A 198 -1.68 4.08 3.14
CA GLU A 198 -3.06 4.52 3.39
C GLU A 198 -3.96 3.38 3.88
N LEU A 199 -3.79 2.17 3.35
CA LEU A 199 -4.53 0.97 3.78
C LEU A 199 -4.25 0.65 5.25
N ILE A 200 -2.98 0.71 5.67
CA ILE A 200 -2.62 0.46 7.07
C ILE A 200 -3.28 1.51 7.97
N LEU A 201 -3.22 2.79 7.60
CA LEU A 201 -3.89 3.85 8.36
C LEU A 201 -5.39 3.60 8.46
N LYS A 202 -6.05 3.23 7.36
CA LYS A 202 -7.49 2.90 7.37
C LYS A 202 -7.77 1.67 8.23
N ARG A 203 -6.91 0.65 8.23
CA ARG A 203 -7.01 -0.49 9.16
C ARG A 203 -6.99 -0.03 10.62
N PHE A 204 -6.14 0.94 10.98
CA PHE A 204 -6.08 1.50 12.35
C PHE A 204 -7.44 2.06 12.74
N LEU A 205 -8.02 2.85 11.84
CA LEU A 205 -9.34 3.44 12.05
C LEU A 205 -10.45 2.39 12.13
N VAL A 206 -10.39 1.32 11.31
CA VAL A 206 -11.37 0.22 11.37
C VAL A 206 -11.30 -0.48 12.73
N VAL A 207 -10.12 -0.87 13.21
CA VAL A 207 -9.95 -1.54 14.52
C VAL A 207 -10.58 -0.70 15.64
N GLU A 208 -10.30 0.61 15.66
CA GLU A 208 -10.85 1.55 16.63
C GLU A 208 -12.38 1.67 16.52
N MET A 209 -12.92 1.74 15.31
CA MET A 209 -14.37 1.82 15.06
C MET A 209 -15.10 0.51 15.37
N LEU A 210 -14.47 -0.64 15.21
CA LEU A 210 -15.05 -1.93 15.60
C LEU A 210 -15.07 -2.07 17.13
N SER A 211 -14.02 -1.58 17.80
CA SER A 211 -13.91 -1.60 19.26
C SER A 211 -15.06 -0.85 19.95
N ILE A 212 -15.52 0.28 19.40
CA ILE A 212 -16.68 1.01 19.93
C ILE A 212 -18.02 0.29 19.72
N SER A 213 -18.13 -0.54 18.68
CA SER A 213 -19.32 -1.36 18.42
C SER A 213 -19.41 -2.58 19.36
N CYS A 214 -18.27 -3.17 19.73
CA CYS A 214 -18.19 -4.40 20.54
C CYS A 214 -18.38 -4.20 22.05
N GLN A 215 -18.16 -2.99 22.57
CA GLN A 215 -18.17 -2.68 24.03
C GLN A 215 -19.49 -2.95 24.78
N LYS A 216 -20.54 -3.42 24.11
CA LYS A 216 -21.81 -3.83 24.73
C LYS A 216 -21.94 -5.32 25.01
N ILE A 217 -21.02 -6.15 24.52
CA ILE A 217 -20.99 -7.58 24.80
C ILE A 217 -19.88 -7.76 25.85
N GLU A 218 -20.26 -7.94 27.11
CA GLU A 218 -19.40 -8.03 28.32
C GLU A 218 -18.32 -9.15 28.29
N GLN A 219 -18.02 -9.73 27.12
CA GLN A 219 -17.22 -10.94 26.97
C GLN A 219 -16.12 -10.85 25.90
N PHE A 220 -16.03 -9.76 25.12
CA PHE A 220 -14.95 -9.63 24.14
C PHE A 220 -13.80 -8.80 24.69
N SER A 221 -12.62 -9.42 24.72
CA SER A 221 -11.35 -8.72 24.83
C SER A 221 -11.31 -7.58 23.81
N GLN A 222 -10.80 -6.42 24.23
CA GLN A 222 -10.56 -5.28 23.35
C GLN A 222 -9.88 -5.77 22.05
N LEU A 223 -10.49 -5.46 20.90
CA LEU A 223 -9.96 -5.84 19.59
C LEU A 223 -8.53 -5.33 19.49
N SER A 224 -7.60 -6.27 19.38
CA SER A 224 -6.19 -6.00 19.27
C SER A 224 -5.82 -5.77 17.81
N TRP A 225 -4.73 -5.05 17.61
CA TRP A 225 -4.20 -4.86 16.26
C TRP A 225 -3.77 -6.15 15.57
N ALA A 226 -3.37 -7.16 16.36
CA ALA A 226 -2.94 -8.45 15.85
C ALA A 226 -4.12 -9.35 15.47
N ASP A 227 -5.35 -8.96 15.83
CA ASP A 227 -6.54 -9.74 15.52
C ASP A 227 -6.87 -9.61 14.03
N GLU A 228 -7.22 -10.73 13.41
CA GLU A 228 -7.80 -10.71 12.07
C GLU A 228 -9.19 -10.07 12.11
N LEU A 229 -9.39 -9.07 11.25
CA LEU A 229 -10.68 -8.40 11.11
C LEU A 229 -11.67 -9.21 10.28
N TYR A 230 -11.17 -10.09 9.41
CA TYR A 230 -11.94 -11.05 8.63
C TYR A 230 -11.09 -12.29 8.33
N ASP A 231 -11.75 -13.42 8.07
CA ASP A 231 -11.06 -14.68 7.78
C ASP A 231 -10.10 -14.55 6.58
N GLY A 232 -8.82 -14.83 6.82
CA GLY A 232 -7.75 -14.76 5.81
C GLY A 232 -7.13 -13.38 5.62
N GLU A 233 -7.39 -12.42 6.52
CA GLU A 233 -6.77 -11.10 6.46
C GLU A 233 -5.24 -11.18 6.56
N ALA A 234 -4.68 -12.02 7.44
CA ALA A 234 -3.23 -12.12 7.62
C ALA A 234 -2.55 -12.54 6.31
N ASP A 235 -3.11 -13.53 5.62
CA ASP A 235 -2.66 -13.99 4.31
C ASP A 235 -2.69 -12.84 3.28
N ASP A 236 -3.82 -12.13 3.20
CA ASP A 236 -4.00 -10.99 2.30
C ASP A 236 -2.97 -9.87 2.56
N LEU A 237 -2.73 -9.53 3.83
CA LEU A 237 -1.75 -8.51 4.22
C LEU A 237 -0.31 -8.98 4.00
N SER A 238 -0.03 -10.29 4.16
CA SER A 238 1.28 -10.89 3.88
C SER A 238 1.65 -10.80 2.40
N ILE A 239 0.68 -11.00 1.50
CA ILE A 239 0.85 -10.83 0.05
C ILE A 239 1.30 -9.40 -0.26
N CYS A 240 0.79 -8.42 0.49
CA CYS A 240 1.16 -7.02 0.36
C CYS A 240 2.49 -6.65 1.03
N HIS A 241 3.17 -7.59 1.71
CA HIS A 241 4.29 -7.30 2.62
C HIS A 241 3.93 -6.25 3.67
N LEU A 242 2.67 -6.23 4.13
CA LEU A 242 2.18 -5.35 5.18
C LEU A 242 2.11 -6.04 6.54
N TYR A 243 2.27 -7.35 6.58
CA TYR A 243 2.24 -8.17 7.79
C TYR A 243 3.36 -9.21 7.78
N SER A 244 3.95 -9.47 8.94
CA SER A 244 4.91 -10.55 9.15
C SER A 244 4.40 -11.49 10.24
N GLU A 245 4.18 -12.76 9.89
CA GLU A 245 3.78 -13.79 10.86
C GLU A 245 4.83 -14.03 11.95
N GLU A 246 6.12 -13.88 11.61
CA GLU A 246 7.23 -14.09 12.56
C GLU A 246 7.22 -13.08 13.72
N VAL A 247 6.73 -11.87 13.47
CA VAL A 247 6.70 -10.77 14.45
C VAL A 247 5.26 -10.47 14.90
N ALA A 248 4.25 -11.04 14.23
CA ALA A 248 2.83 -10.72 14.39
C ALA A 248 2.53 -9.20 14.32
N GLU A 249 3.31 -8.46 13.52
CA GLU A 249 3.27 -7.01 13.45
C GLU A 249 3.22 -6.52 12.00
N PRO A 250 2.59 -5.35 11.76
CA PRO A 250 2.62 -4.74 10.46
C PRO A 250 4.05 -4.29 10.10
N LEU A 251 4.45 -4.56 8.85
CA LEU A 251 5.70 -4.07 8.28
C LEU A 251 5.53 -2.60 7.87
N LEU A 252 5.27 -1.72 8.85
CA LEU A 252 5.40 -0.30 8.59
C LEU A 252 6.89 -0.01 8.33
N ARG A 253 7.21 0.58 7.18
CA ARG A 253 8.49 1.28 7.03
C ARG A 253 8.47 2.40 8.07
N LYS A 254 9.08 2.09 9.23
CA LYS A 254 9.10 2.86 10.47
C LYS A 254 8.96 4.35 10.20
N ILE A 255 7.82 4.92 10.58
CA ILE A 255 7.85 6.30 11.06
C ILE A 255 8.85 6.27 12.22
N ASN A 256 10.03 6.86 12.00
CA ASN A 256 11.13 6.83 12.96
C ASN A 256 10.63 7.28 14.34
N GLY A 257 10.49 6.34 15.27
CA GLY A 257 9.97 6.59 16.62
C GLY A 257 8.83 5.68 17.07
N TRP A 258 8.13 4.97 16.16
CA TRP A 258 7.10 4.00 16.57
C TRP A 258 7.75 2.75 17.17
N LYS A 259 7.79 2.69 18.50
CA LYS A 259 8.03 1.43 19.21
C LYS A 259 6.70 0.69 19.22
N SER A 260 6.68 -0.56 18.76
CA SER A 260 5.69 -1.55 19.19
C SER A 260 5.91 -1.82 20.68
N GLY A 261 5.61 -0.82 21.49
CA GLY A 261 5.27 -1.04 22.88
C GLY A 261 3.78 -1.29 22.84
N THR A 262 3.34 -2.35 23.49
CA THR A 262 2.03 -2.40 24.12
C THR A 262 1.80 -1.06 24.81
N CYS A 263 1.16 -0.13 24.09
CA CYS A 263 0.62 1.06 24.70
C CYS A 263 -0.61 0.55 25.45
N SER A 264 -0.35 -0.04 26.61
CA SER A 264 -1.30 -0.11 27.70
C SER A 264 -1.52 1.34 28.16
N MET A 265 -2.11 2.15 27.28
CA MET A 265 -3.01 3.18 27.74
C MET A 265 -4.24 2.39 28.13
N GLU A 266 -4.39 2.15 29.42
CA GLU A 266 -5.69 1.92 30.04
C GLU A 266 -6.64 3.00 29.52
N SER A 267 -7.36 2.71 28.44
CA SER A 267 -8.42 3.58 27.96
C SER A 267 -9.74 3.00 28.40
N ASP A 268 -9.95 3.03 29.72
CA ASP A 268 -11.27 2.93 30.35
C ASP A 268 -12.23 4.05 29.89
N LYS A 269 -11.78 4.95 29.01
CA LYS A 269 -12.57 6.04 28.46
C LYS A 269 -12.93 5.73 27.01
N GLN A 270 -14.21 5.46 26.80
CA GLN A 270 -14.83 5.51 25.47
C GLN A 270 -14.43 6.78 24.72
N PRO A 271 -14.15 6.71 23.41
CA PRO A 271 -13.68 7.87 22.66
C PRO A 271 -14.68 9.02 22.73
N SER A 272 -14.16 10.24 22.81
CA SER A 272 -14.97 11.47 22.81
C SER A 272 -15.44 11.79 21.39
N HIS A 273 -16.38 12.74 21.27
CA HIS A 273 -16.86 13.21 19.96
C HIS A 273 -15.70 13.74 19.09
N GLU A 274 -14.76 14.47 19.69
CA GLU A 274 -13.60 15.04 19.02
C GLU A 274 -12.68 13.94 18.46
N VAL A 275 -12.46 12.85 19.21
CA VAL A 275 -11.65 11.72 18.74
C VAL A 275 -12.31 11.05 17.53
N LEU A 276 -13.63 10.81 17.59
CA LEU A 276 -14.37 10.21 16.48
C LEU A 276 -14.36 11.13 15.24
N GLN A 277 -14.42 12.45 15.44
CA GLN A 277 -14.28 13.41 14.35
C GLN A 277 -12.90 13.35 13.71
N VAL A 278 -11.83 13.20 14.51
CA VAL A 278 -10.47 12.98 14.00
C VAL A 278 -10.44 11.72 13.14
N TYR A 279 -10.98 10.59 13.61
CA TYR A 279 -11.00 9.35 12.84
C TYR A 279 -11.69 9.50 11.48
N LEU A 280 -12.86 10.12 11.43
CA LEU A 280 -13.60 10.35 10.17
C LEU A 280 -12.86 11.31 9.24
N THR A 281 -12.22 12.34 9.80
CA THR A 281 -11.46 13.33 9.02
C THR A 281 -10.17 12.73 8.46
N THR A 282 -9.46 11.93 9.25
CA THR A 282 -8.27 11.20 8.81
C THR A 282 -8.61 10.24 7.67
N TRP A 283 -9.74 9.51 7.76
CA TRP A 283 -10.19 8.66 6.66
C TRP A 283 -10.45 9.45 5.36
N LEU A 284 -11.05 10.64 5.48
CA LEU A 284 -11.38 11.50 4.34
C LEU A 284 -10.13 12.09 3.67
N ALA A 285 -9.09 12.41 4.45
CA ALA A 285 -7.96 13.19 3.98
C ALA A 285 -7.02 12.42 3.04
N GLU A 286 -7.09 11.08 3.01
CA GLU A 286 -6.20 10.20 2.22
C GLU A 286 -4.72 10.60 2.34
N VAL A 287 -4.25 10.73 3.58
CA VAL A 287 -3.01 11.46 3.94
C VAL A 287 -1.74 10.92 3.28
N ASN A 288 -1.73 9.65 2.87
CA ASN A 288 -0.57 9.03 2.23
C ASN A 288 -0.64 9.01 0.69
N ILE A 289 -1.75 9.47 0.10
CA ILE A 289 -1.96 9.46 -1.35
C ILE A 289 -1.72 10.86 -1.93
N HIS A 290 -0.65 10.99 -2.71
CA HIS A 290 -0.31 12.24 -3.39
C HIS A 290 -1.02 12.33 -4.74
N THR A 291 -2.16 13.02 -4.81
CA THR A 291 -3.00 13.10 -6.03
C THR A 291 -2.23 13.51 -7.29
N HIS A 292 -1.33 14.50 -7.19
CA HIS A 292 -0.53 14.94 -8.33
C HIS A 292 0.38 13.84 -8.89
N ARG A 293 0.95 13.00 -8.02
CA ARG A 293 1.82 11.90 -8.40
C ARG A 293 1.05 10.73 -8.99
N VAL A 294 -0.21 10.57 -8.58
CA VAL A 294 -1.14 9.56 -9.09
C VAL A 294 -1.67 9.91 -10.50
N GLU A 295 -1.63 11.18 -10.88
CA GLU A 295 -2.10 11.68 -12.18
C GLU A 295 -0.99 11.80 -13.25
N GLU A 296 0.27 11.61 -12.87
CA GLU A 296 1.46 11.63 -13.76
C GLU A 296 1.56 10.38 -14.65
#